data_AF-A0A7W0SHY1-F1
#
_entry.id   AF-A0A7W0SHY1-F1
#
_cell.length_a   1.000
_cell.length_b   1.000
_cell.length_c   1.000
_cell.angle_alpha   90.00
_cell.angle_beta   90.00
_cell.angle_gamma   90.00
#
_symmetry.space_group_name_H-M   'P 1'
#
loop_
_entity.id
_entity.type
_entity.pdbx_description
1 polymer ?
#
loop_
_entity_poly.entity_id
_entity_poly.type
_entity_poly.pdbx_seq_one_letter_code
_entity_poly.pdbx_strand_id
1 'polypeptide(L)'
;MPVARRRGVQVIAAFVAGLLVFLGGVWLTNGLRAQETSERDREQELLRRRAGAAWEDLVTTEVGTIGQVAEGRPPVLLPEVREVISGLAEDTPKGAADTLGTAAESAKTAMDAIEAYELSISLADKGFDQSQVLRFLSARDELLTAIEFSRQAALVGVLAVDLEGKGRRAALARAEALFADGDAALLRFQAHHTEALAAAGIIRQPTIPGA
;
A
#
# COMPACT_ATOMS: atom_id res chain seq x y z
N MET A 1 58.35 -54.05 1.05
CA MET A 1 58.83 -53.10 0.02
C MET A 1 57.87 -51.92 -0.02
N PRO A 2 58.29 -50.69 0.34
CA PRO A 2 57.37 -49.57 0.50
C PRO A 2 56.93 -49.03 -0.87
N VAL A 3 55.62 -49.07 -1.13
CA VAL A 3 54.96 -48.65 -2.39
C VAL A 3 55.09 -47.13 -2.65
N ALA A 4 55.58 -46.36 -1.66
CA ALA A 4 55.67 -44.90 -1.67
C ALA A 4 56.81 -44.28 -2.52
N ARG A 5 57.68 -45.07 -3.17
CA ARG A 5 58.83 -44.56 -3.96
C ARG A 5 58.64 -44.58 -5.49
N ARG A 6 57.46 -44.93 -6.01
CA ARG A 6 57.19 -44.79 -7.45
C ARG A 6 56.94 -43.32 -7.77
N ARG A 7 57.78 -42.72 -8.63
CA ARG A 7 57.65 -41.32 -9.11
C ARG A 7 56.22 -40.95 -9.54
N GLY A 8 55.44 -41.91 -10.04
CA GLY A 8 54.02 -41.70 -10.38
C GLY A 8 53.11 -41.37 -9.19
N VAL A 9 53.35 -41.94 -8.00
CA VAL A 9 52.54 -41.67 -6.80
C VAL A 9 52.80 -40.27 -6.25
N GLN A 10 54.04 -39.78 -6.36
CA GLN A 10 54.40 -38.42 -5.93
C GLN A 10 53.78 -37.34 -6.82
N VAL A 11 53.70 -37.58 -8.13
CA VAL A 11 53.05 -36.66 -9.08
C VAL A 11 51.54 -36.61 -8.85
N ILE A 12 50.90 -37.76 -8.60
CA ILE A 12 49.46 -37.82 -8.28
C ILE A 12 49.17 -37.10 -6.94
N ALA A 13 50.01 -37.33 -5.92
CA ALA A 13 49.84 -36.66 -4.63
C ALA A 13 49.98 -35.13 -4.73
N ALA A 14 50.95 -34.64 -5.50
CA ALA A 14 51.13 -33.21 -5.74
C ALA A 14 49.95 -32.60 -6.53
N PHE A 15 49.43 -33.33 -7.51
CA PHE A 15 48.25 -32.90 -8.28
C PHE A 15 46.99 -32.83 -7.41
N VAL A 16 46.74 -33.84 -6.57
CA VAL A 16 45.60 -33.85 -5.64
C VAL A 16 45.73 -32.74 -4.60
N ALA A 17 46.93 -32.50 -4.07
CA ALA A 17 47.18 -31.39 -3.15
C ALA A 17 46.92 -30.02 -3.81
N GLY A 18 47.38 -29.82 -5.05
CA GLY A 18 47.10 -28.60 -5.82
C GLY A 18 45.60 -28.40 -6.10
N LEU A 19 44.88 -29.48 -6.43
CA LEU A 19 43.44 -29.45 -6.67
C LEU A 19 42.65 -29.10 -5.39
N LEU A 20 43.04 -29.62 -4.24
CA LEU A 20 42.40 -29.33 -2.95
C LEU A 20 42.60 -27.88 -2.52
N VAL A 21 43.78 -27.30 -2.74
CA VAL A 21 44.04 -25.87 -2.48
C VAL A 21 43.20 -24.99 -3.40
N PHE A 22 43.09 -25.35 -4.67
CA PHE A 22 42.25 -24.64 -5.64
C PHE A 22 40.75 -24.70 -5.27
N LEU A 23 40.23 -25.89 -4.93
CA LEU A 23 38.85 -26.08 -4.48
C LEU A 23 38.56 -25.32 -3.17
N GLY A 24 39.48 -25.33 -2.21
CA GLY A 24 39.37 -24.58 -0.97
C GLY A 24 39.32 -23.06 -1.20
N GLY A 25 40.13 -22.54 -2.12
CA GLY A 25 40.11 -21.12 -2.51
C GLY A 25 38.79 -20.69 -3.13
N VAL A 26 38.23 -21.49 -4.05
CA VAL A 26 36.93 -21.21 -4.68
C VAL A 26 35.81 -21.20 -3.65
N TRP A 27 35.78 -22.18 -2.72
CA TRP A 27 34.78 -22.23 -1.66
C TRP A 27 34.85 -21.03 -0.73
N LEU A 28 36.05 -20.60 -0.33
CA LEU A 28 36.24 -19.43 0.54
C LEU A 28 35.78 -18.13 -0.14
N THR A 29 36.13 -17.94 -1.43
CA THR A 29 35.71 -16.74 -2.19
C THR A 29 34.21 -16.72 -2.47
N ASN A 30 33.59 -17.88 -2.70
CA ASN A 30 32.14 -17.99 -2.89
C ASN A 30 31.38 -17.80 -1.57
N GLY A 31 31.92 -18.27 -0.45
CA GLY A 31 31.34 -18.06 0.87
C GLY A 31 31.32 -16.59 1.30
N LEU A 32 32.42 -15.86 1.08
CA LEU A 32 32.49 -14.42 1.39
C LEU A 32 31.55 -13.60 0.51
N ARG A 33 31.47 -13.91 -0.79
CA ARG A 33 30.49 -13.27 -1.70
C ARG A 33 29.06 -13.56 -1.29
N ALA A 34 28.75 -14.81 -0.93
CA ALA A 34 27.42 -15.19 -0.47
C ALA A 34 27.02 -14.48 0.84
N GLN A 35 27.98 -14.23 1.73
CA GLN A 35 27.74 -13.50 2.97
C GLN A 35 27.46 -12.01 2.70
N GLU A 36 28.29 -11.34 1.89
CA GLU A 36 28.08 -9.94 1.52
C GLU A 36 26.74 -9.73 0.78
N THR A 37 26.37 -10.65 -0.11
CA THR A 37 25.05 -10.58 -0.77
C THR A 37 23.92 -10.75 0.25
N SER A 38 24.04 -11.71 1.18
CA SER A 38 23.01 -11.94 2.19
C SER A 38 22.82 -10.76 3.15
N GLU A 39 23.90 -10.04 3.48
CA GLU A 39 23.84 -8.86 4.34
C GLU A 39 23.17 -7.68 3.63
N ARG A 40 23.52 -7.44 2.35
CA ARG A 40 22.87 -6.42 1.51
C ARG A 40 21.39 -6.73 1.29
N ASP A 41 21.04 -7.99 1.04
CA ASP A 41 19.65 -8.41 0.83
C ASP A 41 18.80 -8.17 2.08
N ARG A 42 19.34 -8.48 3.28
CA ARG A 42 18.68 -8.19 4.56
C ARG A 42 18.51 -6.70 4.80
N GLU A 43 19.53 -5.90 4.50
CA GLU A 43 19.46 -4.44 4.63
C GLU A 43 18.37 -3.87 3.72
N GLN A 44 18.33 -4.28 2.44
CA GLN A 44 17.30 -3.88 1.50
C GLN A 44 15.90 -4.33 1.94
N GLU A 45 15.75 -5.54 2.48
CA GLU A 45 14.47 -5.99 3.04
C GLU A 45 13.99 -5.10 4.19
N LEU A 46 14.87 -4.71 5.12
CA LEU A 46 14.53 -3.78 6.21
C LEU A 46 14.15 -2.40 5.68
N LEU A 47 14.85 -1.89 4.67
CA LEU A 47 14.53 -0.62 4.03
C LEU A 47 13.16 -0.65 3.35
N ARG A 48 12.84 -1.72 2.61
CA ARG A 48 11.52 -1.95 2.01
C ARG A 48 10.42 -1.98 3.06
N ARG A 49 10.60 -2.77 4.13
CA ARG A 49 9.63 -2.86 5.24
C ARG A 49 9.38 -1.50 5.88
N ARG A 50 10.42 -0.72 6.15
CA ARG A 50 10.27 0.63 6.74
C ARG A 50 9.52 1.58 5.82
N ALA A 51 9.81 1.57 4.52
CA ALA A 51 9.11 2.43 3.56
C ALA A 51 7.64 2.01 3.40
N GLY A 52 7.36 0.70 3.31
CA GLY A 52 6.00 0.18 3.30
C GLY A 52 5.21 0.54 4.56
N ALA A 53 5.82 0.39 5.73
CA ALA A 53 5.20 0.75 7.00
C ALA A 53 4.94 2.25 7.14
N ALA A 54 5.85 3.10 6.64
CA ALA A 54 5.65 4.55 6.65
C ALA A 54 4.46 4.97 5.75
N TRP A 55 4.32 4.34 4.59
CA TRP A 55 3.15 4.55 3.73
C TRP A 55 1.85 4.05 4.39
N GLU A 56 1.87 2.86 4.99
CA GLU A 56 0.73 2.29 5.70
C GLU A 56 0.28 3.15 6.90
N ASP A 57 1.23 3.70 7.65
CA ASP A 57 0.98 4.61 8.78
C ASP A 57 0.33 5.91 8.32
N LEU A 58 0.85 6.52 7.25
CA LEU A 58 0.24 7.69 6.63
C LEU A 58 -1.19 7.41 6.19
N VAL A 59 -1.42 6.34 5.41
CA VAL A 59 -2.75 5.97 4.94
C VAL A 59 -3.70 5.76 6.12
N THR A 60 -3.27 5.00 7.13
CA THR A 60 -4.11 4.70 8.30
C THR A 60 -4.45 5.97 9.08
N THR A 61 -3.48 6.87 9.25
CA THR A 61 -3.64 8.14 9.94
C THR A 61 -4.61 9.05 9.20
N GLU A 62 -4.32 9.35 7.93
CA GLU A 62 -5.11 10.32 7.16
C GLU A 62 -6.51 9.79 6.85
N VAL A 63 -6.64 8.53 6.43
CA VAL A 63 -7.97 7.92 6.18
C VAL A 63 -8.75 7.76 7.47
N GLY A 64 -8.08 7.53 8.60
CA GLY A 64 -8.70 7.47 9.92
C GLY A 64 -9.34 8.79 10.36
N THR A 65 -8.94 9.93 9.79
CA THR A 65 -9.57 11.24 10.09
C THR A 65 -10.94 11.41 9.42
N ILE A 66 -11.19 10.67 8.33
CA ILE A 66 -12.38 10.81 7.48
C ILE A 66 -13.18 9.53 7.36
N GLY A 67 -12.90 8.52 8.18
CA GLY A 67 -13.51 7.22 8.00
C GLY A 67 -12.99 6.14 8.94
N GLN A 68 -13.29 4.90 8.58
CA GLN A 68 -12.91 3.72 9.34
C GLN A 68 -11.93 2.88 8.54
N VAL A 69 -10.75 2.64 9.10
CA VAL A 69 -9.74 1.73 8.55
C VAL A 69 -9.78 0.43 9.34
N ALA A 70 -9.91 -0.70 8.65
CA ALA A 70 -9.83 -2.01 9.25
C ALA A 70 -8.84 -2.88 8.48
N GLU A 71 -8.05 -3.66 9.20
CA GLU A 71 -7.08 -4.55 8.57
C GLU A 71 -7.79 -5.56 7.64
N GLY A 72 -7.23 -5.74 6.44
CA GLY A 72 -7.71 -6.70 5.46
C GLY A 72 -8.99 -6.30 4.72
N ARG A 73 -9.58 -5.13 4.99
CA ARG A 73 -10.78 -4.63 4.31
C ARG A 73 -10.53 -3.26 3.68
N PRO A 74 -11.22 -2.93 2.56
CA PRO A 74 -11.26 -1.56 2.08
C PRO A 74 -11.75 -0.62 3.18
N PRO A 75 -11.18 0.59 3.30
CA PRO A 75 -11.66 1.56 4.28
C PRO A 75 -13.08 2.02 3.93
N VAL A 76 -13.81 2.51 4.94
CA VAL A 76 -15.11 3.14 4.73
C VAL A 76 -14.93 4.65 4.89
N LEU A 77 -15.07 5.39 3.79
CA LEU A 77 -14.91 6.84 3.77
C LEU A 77 -16.24 7.55 4.05
N LEU A 78 -16.19 8.60 4.89
CA LEU A 78 -17.28 9.52 5.21
C LEU A 78 -18.63 8.81 5.48
N PRO A 79 -18.70 7.83 6.40
CA PRO A 79 -19.93 7.08 6.68
C PRO A 79 -21.11 8.01 7.04
N GLU A 80 -20.84 9.09 7.77
CA GLU A 80 -21.83 10.10 8.16
C GLU A 80 -22.44 10.83 6.95
N VAL A 81 -21.69 11.01 5.86
CA VAL A 81 -22.20 11.64 4.64
C VAL A 81 -23.24 10.74 3.98
N ARG A 82 -23.00 9.42 3.94
CA ARG A 82 -23.97 8.45 3.41
C ARG A 82 -25.26 8.44 4.21
N GLU A 83 -25.15 8.49 5.53
CA GLU A 83 -26.31 8.57 6.43
C GLU A 83 -27.12 9.84 6.20
N VAL A 84 -26.47 11.01 6.13
CA VAL A 84 -27.15 12.29 5.87
C VAL A 84 -27.80 12.31 4.49
N ILE A 85 -27.11 11.84 3.44
CA ILE A 85 -27.64 11.78 2.08
C ILE A 85 -28.84 10.83 1.98
N SER A 86 -28.80 9.70 2.69
CA SER A 86 -29.96 8.81 2.78
C SER A 86 -31.13 9.48 3.48
N GLY A 87 -30.87 10.22 4.57
CA GLY A 87 -31.89 11.00 5.29
C GLY A 87 -32.54 12.08 4.42
N LEU A 88 -31.76 12.75 3.56
CA LEU A 88 -32.24 13.79 2.63
C LEU A 88 -33.33 13.31 1.65
N ALA A 89 -33.44 12.00 1.41
CA ALA A 89 -34.49 11.43 0.58
C ALA A 89 -35.88 11.51 1.22
N GLU A 90 -35.94 11.49 2.55
CA GLU A 90 -37.19 11.47 3.33
C GLU A 90 -37.54 12.88 3.85
N ASP A 91 -36.60 13.54 4.50
CA ASP A 91 -36.74 14.90 5.04
C ASP A 91 -35.37 15.60 5.06
N THR A 92 -35.29 16.87 5.45
CA THR A 92 -34.02 17.61 5.54
C THR A 92 -33.52 17.62 6.99
N PRO A 93 -32.52 16.79 7.35
CA PRO A 93 -32.02 16.77 8.73
C PRO A 93 -31.48 18.15 9.13
N LYS A 94 -31.71 18.54 10.39
CA LYS A 94 -31.19 19.79 10.92
C LYS A 94 -29.65 19.76 10.90
N GLY A 95 -29.03 20.77 10.28
CA GLY A 95 -27.57 20.86 10.16
C GLY A 95 -26.96 20.01 9.05
N ALA A 96 -27.77 19.41 8.17
CA ALA A 96 -27.27 18.57 7.07
C ALA A 96 -26.21 19.27 6.21
N ALA A 97 -26.46 20.52 5.80
CA ALA A 97 -25.51 21.29 4.99
C ALA A 97 -24.16 21.48 5.71
N ASP A 98 -24.18 21.81 7.00
CA ASP A 98 -22.96 22.03 7.80
C ASP A 98 -22.16 20.72 7.98
N THR A 99 -22.86 19.61 8.27
CA THR A 99 -22.24 18.28 8.39
C THR A 99 -21.58 17.86 7.08
N LEU A 100 -22.30 17.98 5.96
CA LEU A 100 -21.82 17.62 4.63
C LEU A 100 -20.64 18.52 4.20
N GLY A 101 -20.73 19.83 4.45
CA GLY A 101 -19.64 20.77 4.17
C GLY A 101 -18.38 20.49 4.98
N THR A 102 -18.54 20.22 6.29
CA THR A 102 -17.42 19.86 7.17
C THR A 102 -16.75 18.57 6.71
N ALA A 103 -17.53 17.54 6.37
CA ALA A 103 -17.02 16.28 5.85
C ALA A 103 -16.24 16.48 4.54
N ALA A 104 -16.71 17.35 3.65
CA ALA A 104 -16.01 17.67 2.41
C ALA A 104 -14.66 18.37 2.65
N GLU A 105 -14.58 19.28 3.61
CA GLU A 105 -13.32 19.97 3.99
C GLU A 105 -12.32 19.01 4.66
N SER A 106 -12.81 18.11 5.53
CA SER A 106 -11.96 17.06 6.11
C SER A 106 -11.40 16.13 5.03
N ALA A 107 -12.22 15.72 4.07
CA ALA A 107 -11.78 14.91 2.93
C ALA A 107 -10.72 15.63 2.10
N LYS A 108 -10.90 16.93 1.84
CA LYS A 108 -9.88 17.75 1.16
C LYS A 108 -8.57 17.77 1.95
N THR A 109 -8.62 18.00 3.26
CA THR A 109 -7.43 18.05 4.12
C THR A 109 -6.65 16.74 4.07
N ALA A 110 -7.35 15.60 4.17
CA ALA A 110 -6.73 14.28 4.06
C ALA A 110 -6.10 14.04 2.67
N MET A 111 -6.77 14.47 1.58
CA MET A 111 -6.18 14.40 0.24
C MET A 111 -4.90 15.22 0.13
N ASP A 112 -4.94 16.48 0.59
CA ASP A 112 -3.78 17.39 0.53
C ASP A 112 -2.60 16.80 1.33
N ALA A 113 -2.86 16.17 2.48
CA ALA A 113 -1.84 15.48 3.28
C ALA A 113 -1.24 14.24 2.58
N ILE A 114 -2.08 13.42 1.95
CA ILE A 114 -1.63 12.25 1.19
C ILE A 114 -0.85 12.66 -0.07
N GLU A 115 -1.28 13.69 -0.78
CA GLU A 115 -0.58 14.23 -1.96
C GLU A 115 0.78 14.85 -1.60
N ALA A 116 0.86 15.56 -0.46
CA ALA A 116 2.10 16.17 0.02
C ALA A 116 3.15 15.13 0.44
N TYR A 117 2.75 13.87 0.65
CA TYR A 117 3.70 12.79 0.91
C TYR A 117 4.42 12.40 -0.39
N GLU A 118 5.72 12.69 -0.41
CA GLU A 118 6.65 12.37 -1.49
C GLU A 118 6.94 10.86 -1.59
N LEU A 119 5.92 10.08 -1.95
CA LEU A 119 5.95 8.62 -2.02
C LEU A 119 7.06 8.10 -2.94
N SER A 120 7.27 8.74 -4.09
CA SER A 120 8.34 8.35 -5.00
C SER A 120 9.73 8.51 -4.36
N ILE A 121 9.93 9.56 -3.57
CA ILE A 121 11.19 9.80 -2.86
C ILE A 121 11.34 8.82 -1.69
N SER A 122 10.26 8.52 -0.96
CA SER A 122 10.32 7.60 0.17
C SER A 122 10.64 6.15 -0.24
N LEU A 123 10.27 5.76 -1.47
CA LEU A 123 10.56 4.45 -2.06
C LEU A 123 11.92 4.37 -2.78
N ALA A 124 12.50 5.51 -3.16
CA ALA A 124 13.77 5.56 -3.88
C ALA A 124 14.91 4.90 -3.09
N ASP A 125 15.75 4.13 -3.80
CA ASP A 125 16.91 3.42 -3.25
C ASP A 125 16.60 2.47 -2.08
N LYS A 126 15.34 2.04 -1.92
CA LYS A 126 14.93 1.09 -0.88
C LYS A 126 14.94 -0.36 -1.33
N GLY A 127 15.38 -0.66 -2.55
CA GLY A 127 15.39 -2.02 -3.10
C GLY A 127 14.05 -2.45 -3.72
N PHE A 128 13.14 -1.52 -3.99
CA PHE A 128 11.96 -1.78 -4.81
C PHE A 128 12.31 -1.81 -6.29
N ASP A 129 11.74 -2.75 -7.03
CA ASP A 129 11.77 -2.70 -8.49
C ASP A 129 10.71 -1.72 -9.05
N GLN A 130 10.82 -1.39 -10.34
CA GLN A 130 9.90 -0.44 -10.99
C GLN A 130 8.44 -0.85 -10.87
N SER A 131 8.12 -2.15 -11.00
CA SER A 131 6.74 -2.64 -10.89
C SER A 131 6.20 -2.49 -9.47
N GLN A 132 7.05 -2.66 -8.46
CA GLN A 132 6.67 -2.50 -7.06
C GLN A 132 6.40 -1.02 -6.74
N VAL A 133 7.26 -0.11 -7.20
CA VAL A 133 7.04 1.34 -7.06
C VAL A 133 5.72 1.74 -7.72
N LEU A 134 5.44 1.26 -8.93
CA LEU A 134 4.19 1.55 -9.63
C LEU A 134 2.95 1.10 -8.85
N ARG A 135 3.00 -0.03 -8.11
CA ARG A 135 1.88 -0.46 -7.27
C ARG A 135 1.58 0.50 -6.13
N PHE A 136 2.61 1.05 -5.48
CA PHE A 136 2.43 2.08 -4.44
C PHE A 136 1.79 3.35 -5.02
N LEU A 137 2.26 3.80 -6.18
CA LEU A 137 1.70 4.98 -6.85
C LEU A 137 0.25 4.76 -7.29
N SER A 138 -0.04 3.62 -7.91
CA SER A 138 -1.41 3.23 -8.26
C SER A 138 -2.32 3.14 -7.05
N ALA A 139 -1.84 2.60 -5.91
CA ALA A 139 -2.61 2.60 -4.68
C ALA A 139 -2.93 4.03 -4.22
N ARG A 140 -1.94 4.93 -4.16
CA ARG A 140 -2.16 6.33 -3.79
C ARG A 140 -3.19 7.00 -4.70
N ASP A 141 -3.04 6.86 -6.01
CA ASP A 141 -3.90 7.55 -6.98
C ASP A 141 -5.36 7.05 -6.91
N GLU A 142 -5.57 5.74 -6.70
CA GLU A 142 -6.90 5.17 -6.47
C GLU A 142 -7.52 5.62 -5.13
N LEU A 143 -6.70 5.75 -4.07
CA LEU A 143 -7.16 6.28 -2.79
C LEU A 143 -7.59 7.75 -2.91
N LEU A 144 -6.78 8.59 -3.54
CA LEU A 144 -7.12 10.00 -3.79
C LEU A 144 -8.39 10.14 -4.63
N THR A 145 -8.54 9.31 -5.66
CA THR A 145 -9.74 9.24 -6.49
C THR A 145 -10.98 8.89 -5.66
N ALA A 146 -10.88 7.90 -4.76
CA ALA A 146 -11.97 7.52 -3.87
C ALA A 146 -12.38 8.62 -2.89
N ILE A 147 -11.39 9.31 -2.30
CA ILE A 147 -11.65 10.43 -1.38
C ILE A 147 -12.30 11.59 -2.13
N GLU A 148 -11.83 11.92 -3.34
CA GLU A 148 -12.42 12.99 -4.15
C GLU A 148 -13.87 12.68 -4.53
N PHE A 149 -14.19 11.44 -4.92
CA PHE A 149 -15.58 11.08 -5.21
C PHE A 149 -16.48 11.19 -3.97
N SER A 150 -15.99 10.76 -2.81
CA SER A 150 -16.70 10.90 -1.53
C SER A 150 -16.91 12.38 -1.18
N ARG A 151 -15.89 13.22 -1.39
CA ARG A 151 -15.96 14.68 -1.19
C ARG A 151 -16.98 15.33 -2.12
N GLN A 152 -16.95 14.99 -3.41
CA GLN A 152 -17.92 15.50 -4.38
C GLN A 152 -19.34 15.05 -4.04
N ALA A 153 -19.53 13.82 -3.56
CA ALA A 153 -20.84 13.34 -3.10
C ALA A 153 -21.36 14.20 -1.94
N ALA A 154 -20.50 14.53 -0.97
CA ALA A 154 -20.84 15.43 0.14
C ALA A 154 -21.25 16.83 -0.36
N LEU A 155 -20.48 17.43 -1.28
CA LEU A 155 -20.81 18.73 -1.87
C LEU A 155 -22.11 18.73 -2.67
N VAL A 156 -22.38 17.65 -3.42
CA VAL A 156 -23.69 17.46 -4.09
C VAL A 156 -24.81 17.33 -3.06
N GLY A 157 -24.55 16.68 -1.92
CA GLY A 157 -25.45 16.65 -0.78
C GLY A 157 -25.76 18.04 -0.24
N VAL A 158 -24.75 18.92 -0.10
CA VAL A 158 -24.94 20.32 0.33
C VAL A 158 -25.91 21.03 -0.62
N LEU A 159 -25.73 20.87 -1.93
CA LEU A 159 -26.67 21.42 -2.92
C LEU A 159 -28.07 20.82 -2.79
N ALA A 160 -28.18 19.53 -2.48
CA ALA A 160 -29.46 18.85 -2.36
C ALA A 160 -30.33 19.34 -1.20
N VAL A 161 -29.73 19.90 -0.14
CA VAL A 161 -30.44 20.48 1.02
C VAL A 161 -31.40 21.59 0.59
N ASP A 162 -30.96 22.46 -0.32
CA ASP A 162 -31.73 23.61 -0.78
C ASP A 162 -32.66 23.29 -1.98
N LEU A 163 -32.59 22.06 -2.50
CA LEU A 163 -33.41 21.62 -3.62
C LEU A 163 -34.68 20.92 -3.12
N GLU A 164 -35.69 20.86 -3.98
CA GLU A 164 -36.94 20.13 -3.73
C GLU A 164 -37.32 19.21 -4.90
N GLY A 165 -38.24 18.28 -4.63
CA GLY A 165 -38.93 17.49 -5.65
C GLY A 165 -38.01 16.72 -6.59
N LYS A 166 -38.04 17.05 -7.89
CA LYS A 166 -37.20 16.38 -8.91
C LYS A 166 -35.72 16.80 -8.82
N GLY A 167 -35.45 18.04 -8.44
CA GLY A 167 -34.08 18.56 -8.33
C GLY A 167 -33.31 17.85 -7.22
N ARG A 168 -33.92 17.75 -6.03
CA ARG A 168 -33.35 17.01 -4.90
C ARG A 168 -33.05 15.55 -5.27
N ARG A 169 -34.03 14.84 -5.85
CA ARG A 169 -33.85 13.44 -6.25
C ARG A 169 -32.71 13.24 -7.26
N ALA A 170 -32.56 14.15 -8.23
CA ALA A 170 -31.46 14.07 -9.20
C ALA A 170 -30.10 14.31 -8.54
N ALA A 171 -30.01 15.25 -7.59
CA ALA A 171 -28.79 15.50 -6.83
C ALA A 171 -28.41 14.29 -5.96
N LEU A 172 -29.38 13.72 -5.22
CA LEU A 172 -29.14 12.53 -4.38
C LEU A 172 -28.69 11.33 -5.22
N ALA A 173 -29.35 11.06 -6.36
CA ALA A 173 -28.93 10.00 -7.28
C ALA A 173 -27.51 10.23 -7.83
N ARG A 174 -27.11 11.49 -8.07
CA ARG A 174 -25.74 11.80 -8.47
C ARG A 174 -24.74 11.54 -7.35
N ALA A 175 -25.08 11.89 -6.10
CA ALA A 175 -24.22 11.62 -4.96
C ALA A 175 -24.05 10.11 -4.71
N GLU A 176 -25.12 9.32 -4.84
CA GLU A 176 -25.05 7.85 -4.78
C GLU A 176 -24.15 7.27 -5.87
N ALA A 177 -24.23 7.78 -7.10
CA ALA A 177 -23.35 7.34 -8.19
C ALA A 177 -21.87 7.65 -7.89
N LEU A 178 -21.58 8.83 -7.35
CA LEU A 178 -20.23 9.21 -6.93
C LEU A 178 -19.71 8.28 -5.83
N PHE A 179 -20.54 7.93 -4.85
CA PHE A 179 -20.17 6.94 -3.85
C PHE A 179 -19.86 5.57 -4.44
N ALA A 180 -20.65 5.10 -5.40
CA ALA A 180 -20.40 3.83 -6.07
C ALA A 180 -19.06 3.85 -6.85
N ASP A 181 -18.75 4.96 -7.53
CA ASP A 181 -17.46 5.16 -8.21
C ASP A 181 -16.30 5.19 -7.20
N GLY A 182 -16.51 5.84 -6.05
CA GLY A 182 -15.57 5.86 -4.92
C GLY A 182 -15.32 4.47 -4.33
N ASP A 183 -16.37 3.67 -4.10
CA ASP A 183 -16.26 2.30 -3.61
C ASP A 183 -15.49 1.40 -4.59
N ALA A 184 -15.73 1.57 -5.90
CA ALA A 184 -14.96 0.87 -6.93
C ALA A 184 -13.47 1.25 -6.91
N ALA A 185 -13.15 2.53 -6.69
CA ALA A 185 -11.77 2.98 -6.52
C ALA A 185 -11.13 2.42 -5.24
N LEU A 186 -11.86 2.36 -4.12
CA LEU A 186 -11.38 1.75 -2.87
C LEU A 186 -11.06 0.26 -3.01
N LEU A 187 -11.82 -0.47 -3.81
CA LEU A 187 -11.53 -1.87 -4.12
C LEU A 187 -10.21 -2.01 -4.90
N ARG A 188 -9.97 -1.15 -5.89
CA ARG A 188 -8.70 -1.15 -6.65
C ARG A 188 -7.53 -0.69 -5.79
N PHE A 189 -7.72 0.35 -4.97
CA PHE A 189 -6.78 0.77 -3.94
C PHE A 189 -6.39 -0.40 -3.05
N GLN A 190 -7.36 -1.12 -2.48
CA GLN A 190 -7.10 -2.24 -1.57
C GLN A 190 -6.26 -3.33 -2.25
N ALA A 191 -6.55 -3.65 -3.51
CA ALA A 191 -5.75 -4.60 -4.29
C ALA A 191 -4.30 -4.12 -4.45
N HIS A 192 -4.10 -2.92 -4.99
CA HIS A 192 -2.75 -2.36 -5.20
C HIS A 192 -1.98 -2.17 -3.89
N HIS A 193 -2.65 -1.69 -2.85
CA HIS A 193 -2.08 -1.48 -1.53
C HIS A 193 -1.60 -2.81 -0.91
N THR A 194 -2.42 -3.87 -1.03
CA THR A 194 -2.06 -5.19 -0.50
C THR A 194 -0.85 -5.77 -1.23
N GLU A 195 -0.81 -5.66 -2.56
CA GLU A 195 0.36 -6.10 -3.35
C GLU A 195 1.62 -5.26 -3.05
N ALA A 196 1.45 -3.95 -2.87
CA ALA A 196 2.54 -3.03 -2.51
C ALA A 196 3.13 -3.37 -1.14
N LEU A 197 2.29 -3.59 -0.12
CA LEU A 197 2.74 -4.01 1.20
C LEU A 197 3.38 -5.40 1.18
N ALA A 198 2.84 -6.34 0.40
CA ALA A 198 3.47 -7.64 0.22
C ALA A 198 4.88 -7.53 -0.41
N ALA A 199 5.06 -6.64 -1.39
CA ALA A 199 6.38 -6.34 -1.97
C ALA A 199 7.35 -5.70 -0.94
N ALA A 200 6.81 -4.98 0.05
CA ALA A 200 7.56 -4.47 1.19
C ALA A 200 7.85 -5.54 2.25
N GLY A 201 7.40 -6.78 2.09
CA GLY A 201 7.55 -7.86 3.08
C GLY A 201 6.56 -7.76 4.25
N ILE A 202 5.49 -6.97 4.09
CA ILE A 202 4.42 -6.80 5.07
C ILE A 202 3.22 -7.66 4.61
N ILE A 203 3.03 -8.80 5.25
CA ILE A 203 1.93 -9.72 4.95
C ILE A 203 0.82 -9.51 5.98
N ARG A 204 -0.31 -8.95 5.54
CA ARG A 204 -1.53 -8.88 6.35
C ARG A 204 -2.23 -10.24 6.30
N GLN A 205 -2.62 -10.78 7.46
CA GLN A 205 -3.46 -11.97 7.47
C GLN A 205 -4.90 -11.57 7.13
N PRO A 206 -5.61 -12.31 6.26
CA PRO A 206 -7.03 -12.05 6.06
C PRO A 206 -7.76 -12.28 7.39
N THR A 207 -8.39 -11.23 7.91
CA THR A 207 -9.27 -11.33 9.07
C THR A 207 -10.56 -12.01 8.64
N ILE A 208 -10.81 -13.22 9.16
CA ILE A 208 -12.08 -13.92 8.94
C ILE A 208 -13.14 -13.22 9.81
N PRO A 209 -14.23 -12.70 9.24
CA PRO A 209 -15.30 -12.09 10.05
C PRO A 209 -15.94 -13.14 10.95
N GLY A 210 -15.86 -12.97 12.27
CA GLY A 210 -16.60 -13.77 13.25
C GLY A 210 -15.84 -14.94 13.91
N ALA A 211 -14.50 -14.91 13.93
CA ALA A 211 -13.69 -15.80 14.80
C ALA A 211 -13.47 -15.19 16.19
#